data_AF-A0A960MI99-F1
#
_entry.id   AF-A0A960MI99-F1
#
_cell.length_a   1.000
_cell.length_b   1.000
_cell.length_c   1.000
_cell.angle_alpha   90.00
_cell.angle_beta   90.00
_cell.angle_gamma   90.00
#
_symmetry.space_group_name_H-M   'P 1'
#
loop_
_entity.id
_entity.type
_entity.pdbx_description
1 polymer ?
#
loop_
_entity_poly.entity_id
_entity_poly.type
_entity_poly.pdbx_seq_one_letter_code
_entity_poly.pdbx_strand_id
1 'polypeptide(L)'
;EHHLYLSTDRDPDRHKHACFNKSTKPEYVFFLSGLMSLLPALGNVYAKPSRKAKEGAQKKKHTPRDLAILLGWQVVLIGGLTWAIGWWAYPVLWLFPVYVFAYLADLVRSFLEHAHPESDEKADKHRLITYLSNPIERRIFAPMNMNFHAAHHLWTSIPYYNLKKADEEMRRNPDSAGLEWRGSYFGFLFRYFFALPLPECRHQPAAKA
;
A
#
# COMPACT_ATOMS: atom_id res chain seq x y z
N GLU A 1 7.48 -0.86 11.37
CA GLU A 1 7.06 -2.28 11.43
C GLU A 1 7.16 -2.94 10.06
N HIS A 2 6.53 -2.39 9.01
CA HIS A 2 6.69 -2.86 7.63
C HIS A 2 8.16 -3.07 7.19
N HIS A 3 9.03 -2.04 7.32
CA HIS A 3 10.46 -2.17 6.98
C HIS A 3 11.20 -3.32 7.71
N LEU A 4 10.77 -3.65 8.93
CA LEU A 4 11.41 -4.66 9.77
C LEU A 4 10.91 -6.07 9.48
N TYR A 5 9.63 -6.20 9.13
CA TYR A 5 8.95 -7.48 8.97
C TYR A 5 8.58 -7.80 7.52
N LEU A 6 9.06 -7.02 6.55
CA LEU A 6 8.83 -7.24 5.12
C LEU A 6 9.06 -8.70 4.74
N SER A 7 8.20 -9.23 3.85
CA SER A 7 8.21 -10.63 3.40
C SER A 7 7.92 -11.67 4.49
N THR A 8 7.49 -11.26 5.69
CA THR A 8 7.04 -12.18 6.74
C THR A 8 5.54 -12.03 7.01
N ASP A 9 4.94 -13.00 7.67
CA ASP A 9 3.53 -12.93 8.10
C ASP A 9 3.25 -11.82 9.13
N ARG A 10 4.29 -11.23 9.73
CA ARG A 10 4.18 -10.10 10.67
C ARG A 10 4.16 -8.74 9.98
N ASP A 11 4.33 -8.69 8.67
CA ASP A 11 4.23 -7.44 7.93
C ASP A 11 2.77 -6.92 7.96
N PRO A 12 2.49 -5.76 8.59
CA PRO A 12 1.13 -5.22 8.61
C PRO A 12 0.60 -4.90 7.21
N ASP A 13 1.48 -4.67 6.23
CA ASP A 13 1.13 -4.34 4.86
C ASP A 13 1.17 -5.57 3.92
N ARG A 14 1.37 -6.79 4.43
CA ARG A 14 1.45 -8.02 3.61
C ARG A 14 0.26 -8.16 2.66
N HIS A 15 -0.94 -7.89 3.17
CA HIS A 15 -2.18 -7.99 2.41
C HIS A 15 -2.22 -7.12 1.15
N LYS A 16 -1.42 -6.04 1.09
CA LYS A 16 -1.35 -5.13 -0.07
C LYS A 16 -0.58 -5.74 -1.23
N HIS A 17 0.40 -6.62 -1.00
CA HIS A 17 1.31 -7.09 -2.06
C HIS A 17 1.42 -8.62 -2.17
N ALA A 18 0.89 -9.36 -1.19
CA ALA A 18 0.72 -10.79 -1.28
C ALA A 18 -0.25 -11.16 -2.41
N CYS A 19 -0.04 -12.31 -3.06
CA CYS A 19 -0.79 -12.67 -4.26
C CYS A 19 -2.22 -13.17 -3.98
N PHE A 20 -2.55 -13.47 -2.71
CA PHE A 20 -3.92 -13.82 -2.31
C PHE A 20 -4.90 -12.66 -2.59
N ASN A 21 -6.13 -13.02 -2.96
CA ASN A 21 -7.18 -12.10 -3.42
C ASN A 21 -6.76 -11.17 -4.58
N LYS A 22 -5.73 -11.57 -5.33
CA LYS A 22 -5.23 -10.91 -6.57
C LYS A 22 -4.85 -11.98 -7.60
N SER A 23 -5.50 -13.14 -7.53
CA SER A 23 -5.15 -14.34 -8.30
C SER A 23 -5.98 -14.47 -9.57
N THR A 24 -7.07 -13.71 -9.69
CA THR A 24 -7.93 -13.64 -10.87
C THR A 24 -8.09 -12.19 -11.35
N LYS A 25 -8.47 -11.98 -12.62
CA LYS A 25 -8.68 -10.64 -13.18
C LYS A 25 -9.74 -9.82 -12.40
N PRO A 26 -10.91 -10.38 -12.03
CA PRO A 26 -11.87 -9.66 -11.21
C PRO A 26 -11.29 -9.25 -9.86
N GLU A 27 -10.68 -10.20 -9.13
CA GLU A 27 -10.01 -9.93 -7.85
C GLU A 27 -8.99 -8.80 -7.95
N TYR A 28 -8.14 -8.85 -8.98
CA TYR A 28 -7.12 -7.84 -9.21
C TYR A 28 -7.72 -6.44 -9.50
N VAL A 29 -8.76 -6.35 -10.33
CA VAL A 29 -9.45 -5.07 -10.60
C VAL A 29 -10.16 -4.55 -9.34
N PHE A 30 -10.84 -5.43 -8.58
CA PHE A 30 -11.46 -5.06 -7.30
C PHE A 30 -10.42 -4.62 -6.26
N PHE A 31 -9.25 -5.25 -6.23
CA PHE A 31 -8.14 -4.84 -5.39
C PHE A 31 -7.61 -3.47 -5.79
N LEU A 32 -7.30 -3.25 -7.08
CA LEU A 32 -6.81 -1.97 -7.59
C LEU A 32 -7.83 -0.84 -7.45
N SER A 33 -9.13 -1.16 -7.31
CA SER A 33 -10.15 -0.17 -6.99
C SER A 33 -10.10 0.26 -5.52
N GLY A 34 -9.50 -0.53 -4.62
CA GLY A 34 -9.47 -0.31 -3.18
C GLY A 34 -10.70 -0.83 -2.42
N LEU A 35 -11.76 -1.22 -3.13
CA LEU A 35 -13.04 -1.64 -2.53
C LEU A 35 -12.92 -2.93 -1.72
N MET A 36 -12.07 -3.85 -2.15
CA MET A 36 -11.89 -5.15 -1.49
C MET A 36 -11.38 -5.02 -0.05
N SER A 37 -10.52 -4.03 0.23
CA SER A 37 -10.00 -3.77 1.58
C SER A 37 -10.83 -2.73 2.34
N LEU A 38 -11.58 -1.87 1.65
CA LEU A 38 -12.42 -0.84 2.27
C LEU A 38 -13.68 -1.41 2.93
N LEU A 39 -14.38 -2.34 2.26
CA LEU A 39 -15.66 -2.88 2.76
C LEU A 39 -15.52 -3.60 4.11
N PRO A 40 -14.52 -4.49 4.32
CA PRO A 40 -14.30 -5.10 5.63
C PRO A 40 -13.85 -4.08 6.68
N ALA A 41 -13.05 -3.08 6.31
CA ALA A 41 -12.61 -2.04 7.23
C ALA A 41 -13.79 -1.23 7.78
N LEU A 42 -14.74 -0.85 6.94
CA LEU A 42 -15.99 -0.20 7.36
C LEU A 42 -16.82 -1.13 8.26
N GLY A 43 -16.95 -2.41 7.90
CA GLY A 43 -17.65 -3.40 8.74
C GLY A 43 -17.04 -3.57 10.14
N ASN A 44 -15.71 -3.53 10.24
CA ASN A 44 -14.98 -3.66 11.50
C ASN A 44 -15.06 -2.43 12.42
N VAL A 45 -15.45 -1.25 11.89
CA VAL A 45 -15.77 -0.07 12.71
C VAL A 45 -17.10 -0.27 13.45
N TYR A 46 -18.06 -0.95 12.82
CA TYR A 46 -19.37 -1.22 13.41
C TYR A 46 -19.43 -2.55 14.18
N ALA A 47 -18.55 -3.51 13.88
CA ALA A 47 -18.46 -4.79 14.57
C ALA A 47 -17.57 -4.74 15.82
N LYS A 48 -17.97 -5.44 16.90
CA LYS A 48 -17.10 -5.62 18.07
C LYS A 48 -15.84 -6.40 17.65
N PRO A 49 -14.63 -5.92 17.98
CA PRO A 49 -13.40 -6.58 17.56
C PRO A 49 -13.31 -7.98 18.18
N SER A 50 -13.05 -8.98 17.33
CA SER A 50 -12.78 -10.36 17.73
C SER A 50 -11.63 -10.46 18.73
N ARG A 51 -11.72 -11.43 19.66
CA ARG A 51 -10.73 -11.67 20.71
C ARG A 51 -9.31 -11.91 20.17
N LYS A 52 -9.16 -12.45 18.95
CA LYS A 52 -7.87 -12.65 18.27
C LYS A 52 -7.28 -11.37 17.68
N ALA A 53 -8.10 -10.41 17.24
CA ALA A 53 -7.63 -9.12 16.72
C ALA A 53 -7.00 -8.21 17.80
N LYS A 54 -7.16 -8.59 19.09
CA LYS A 54 -6.55 -7.89 20.23
C LYS A 54 -5.12 -8.36 20.52
N GLU A 55 -4.70 -9.53 20.04
CA GLU A 55 -3.42 -10.15 20.42
C GLU A 55 -2.24 -9.71 19.53
N GLY A 56 -2.48 -9.23 18.30
CA GLY A 56 -1.43 -8.82 17.35
C GLY A 56 -1.29 -7.32 17.09
N ALA A 57 -2.31 -6.52 17.44
CA ALA A 57 -2.27 -5.08 17.19
C ALA A 57 -1.63 -4.37 18.40
N GLN A 58 -0.43 -3.82 18.23
CA GLN A 58 0.11 -2.81 19.15
C GLN A 58 -0.76 -1.55 19.01
N LYS A 59 -1.96 -1.57 19.59
CA LYS A 59 -2.90 -0.45 19.54
C LYS A 59 -2.27 0.72 20.29
N LYS A 60 -1.76 1.72 19.56
CA LYS A 60 -1.66 3.07 20.11
C LYS A 60 -3.03 3.42 20.68
N LYS A 61 -3.15 3.48 22.01
CA LYS A 61 -4.37 3.91 22.67
C LYS A 61 -4.52 5.40 22.36
N HIS A 62 -5.43 5.74 21.45
CA HIS A 62 -5.84 7.12 21.27
C HIS A 62 -6.40 7.62 22.59
N THR A 63 -5.94 8.79 23.04
CA THR A 63 -6.49 9.39 24.25
C THR A 63 -7.90 9.92 23.96
N PRO A 64 -8.79 10.01 24.96
CA PRO A 64 -10.10 10.63 24.79
C PRO A 64 -10.01 12.06 24.23
N ARG A 65 -8.93 12.77 24.57
CA ARG A 65 -8.60 14.08 24.01
C ARG A 65 -8.37 14.01 22.50
N ASP A 66 -7.58 13.05 22.02
CA ASP A 66 -7.33 12.88 20.58
C ASP A 66 -8.63 12.59 19.84
N LEU A 67 -9.48 11.72 20.41
CA LEU A 67 -10.79 11.41 19.84
C LEU A 67 -11.71 12.64 19.81
N ALA A 68 -11.75 13.43 20.89
CA ALA A 68 -12.54 14.65 20.95
C ALA A 68 -12.06 15.69 19.92
N ILE A 69 -10.75 15.86 19.75
CA ILE A 69 -10.17 16.75 18.74
C ILE A 69 -10.54 16.27 17.33
N LEU A 70 -10.35 14.98 17.05
CA LEU A 70 -10.69 14.39 15.75
C LEU A 70 -12.17 14.58 15.42
N LEU A 71 -13.07 14.19 16.34
CA LEU A 71 -14.51 14.32 16.14
C LEU A 71 -14.95 15.78 16.03
N GLY A 72 -14.37 16.67 16.84
CA GLY A 72 -14.63 18.11 16.77
C GLY A 72 -14.30 18.67 15.39
N TRP A 73 -13.13 18.33 14.84
CA TRP A 73 -12.76 18.74 13.48
C TRP A 73 -13.65 18.13 12.41
N GLN A 74 -14.08 16.87 12.56
CA GLN A 74 -15.03 16.27 11.63
C GLN A 74 -16.37 17.01 11.62
N VAL A 75 -16.90 17.37 12.80
CA VAL A 75 -18.14 18.16 12.91
C VAL A 75 -17.98 19.54 12.26
N VAL A 76 -16.86 20.22 12.51
CA VAL A 76 -16.57 21.53 11.91
C VAL A 76 -16.45 21.43 10.39
N LEU A 77 -15.75 20.43 9.85
CA LEU A 77 -15.60 20.24 8.41
C LEU A 77 -16.93 19.89 7.73
N ILE A 78 -17.69 18.94 8.29
CA ILE A 78 -18.99 18.54 7.76
C ILE A 78 -19.96 19.72 7.83
N GLY A 79 -20.09 20.35 8.99
CA GLY A 79 -21.00 21.48 9.20
C GLY A 79 -20.63 22.69 8.35
N GLY A 80 -19.35 23.06 8.32
CA GLY A 80 -18.84 24.19 7.55
C GLY A 80 -19.01 24.00 6.04
N LEU A 81 -18.64 22.83 5.49
CA LEU A 81 -18.84 22.54 4.07
C LEU A 81 -20.32 22.44 3.69
N THR A 82 -21.14 21.84 4.57
CA THR A 82 -22.58 21.74 4.36
C THR A 82 -23.23 23.12 4.32
N TRP A 83 -22.84 24.01 5.23
CA TRP A 83 -23.36 25.36 5.30
C TRP A 83 -22.87 26.26 4.15
N ALA A 84 -21.59 26.16 3.76
CA ALA A 84 -21.01 27.04 2.74
C ALA A 84 -21.29 26.62 1.29
N ILE A 85 -21.38 25.33 1.00
CA ILE A 85 -21.47 24.79 -0.37
C ILE A 85 -22.67 23.84 -0.51
N GLY A 86 -22.88 22.98 0.49
CA GLY A 86 -23.95 21.97 0.50
C GLY A 86 -23.44 20.64 1.05
N TRP A 87 -24.37 19.77 1.48
CA TRP A 87 -24.03 18.52 2.17
C TRP A 87 -23.09 17.59 1.36
N TRP A 88 -23.18 17.65 0.03
CA TRP A 88 -22.35 16.84 -0.88
C TRP A 88 -20.88 17.29 -0.94
N ALA A 89 -20.58 18.52 -0.48
CA ALA A 89 -19.23 19.06 -0.53
C ALA A 89 -18.27 18.26 0.37
N TYR A 90 -18.73 17.75 1.51
CA TYR A 90 -17.91 16.91 2.37
C TYR A 90 -17.48 15.59 1.69
N PRO A 91 -18.38 14.74 1.18
CA PRO A 91 -17.94 13.51 0.50
C PRO A 91 -17.09 13.78 -0.75
N VAL A 92 -17.36 14.84 -1.52
CA VAL A 92 -16.66 15.12 -2.78
C VAL A 92 -15.32 15.84 -2.59
N LEU A 93 -15.23 16.82 -1.69
CA LEU A 93 -14.04 17.65 -1.49
C LEU A 93 -13.13 17.16 -0.35
N TRP A 94 -13.62 16.23 0.47
CA TRP A 94 -12.84 15.65 1.56
C TRP A 94 -12.66 14.13 1.41
N LEU A 95 -13.75 13.35 1.49
CA LEU A 95 -13.63 11.89 1.49
C LEU A 95 -13.06 11.35 0.17
N PHE A 96 -13.50 11.86 -0.97
CA PHE A 96 -13.02 11.41 -2.28
C PHE A 96 -11.52 11.69 -2.49
N PRO A 97 -10.98 12.89 -2.20
CA PRO A 97 -9.53 13.12 -2.24
C PRO A 97 -8.74 12.21 -1.29
N VAL A 98 -9.21 12.01 -0.04
CA VAL A 98 -8.56 11.07 0.89
C VAL A 98 -8.55 9.66 0.32
N TYR A 99 -9.67 9.22 -0.27
CA TYR A 99 -9.77 7.91 -0.91
C TYR A 99 -8.79 7.77 -2.06
N VAL A 100 -8.78 8.70 -3.01
CA VAL A 100 -7.98 8.61 -4.24
C VAL A 100 -6.49 8.85 -3.98
N PHE A 101 -6.15 9.93 -3.27
CA PHE A 101 -4.76 10.40 -3.17
C PHE A 101 -4.01 9.87 -1.95
N ALA A 102 -4.70 9.38 -0.92
CA ALA A 102 -4.03 8.79 0.23
C ALA A 102 -4.21 7.27 0.23
N TYR A 103 -5.45 6.78 0.36
CA TYR A 103 -5.71 5.36 0.51
C TYR A 103 -5.38 4.55 -0.74
N LEU A 104 -5.97 4.90 -1.89
CA LEU A 104 -5.81 4.17 -3.13
C LEU A 104 -4.38 4.31 -3.68
N ALA A 105 -3.82 5.52 -3.62
CA ALA A 105 -2.45 5.78 -4.02
C ALA A 105 -1.44 4.92 -3.21
N ASP A 106 -1.59 4.84 -1.88
CA ASP A 106 -0.72 3.99 -1.06
C ASP A 106 -0.91 2.50 -1.37
N LEU A 107 -2.16 2.04 -1.49
CA LEU A 107 -2.49 0.66 -1.80
C LEU A 107 -1.84 0.20 -3.12
N VAL A 108 -2.05 0.99 -4.19
CA VAL A 108 -1.55 0.68 -5.53
C VAL A 108 -0.03 0.77 -5.58
N ARG A 109 0.57 1.81 -4.99
CA ARG A 109 2.03 1.95 -4.93
C ARG A 109 2.68 0.79 -4.16
N SER A 110 2.18 0.46 -2.96
CA SER A 110 2.70 -0.64 -2.15
C SER A 110 2.60 -1.98 -2.90
N PHE A 111 1.50 -2.23 -3.60
CA PHE A 111 1.38 -3.38 -4.48
C PHE A 111 2.45 -3.36 -5.59
N LEU A 112 2.60 -2.26 -6.30
CA LEU A 112 3.55 -2.14 -7.40
C LEU A 112 5.00 -2.36 -6.94
N GLU A 113 5.36 -1.85 -5.77
CA GLU A 113 6.73 -1.87 -5.23
C GLU A 113 7.12 -3.18 -4.53
N HIS A 114 6.17 -4.12 -4.37
CA HIS A 114 6.40 -5.39 -3.66
C HIS A 114 5.78 -6.65 -4.27
N ALA A 115 4.80 -6.51 -5.17
CA ALA A 115 4.10 -7.67 -5.71
C ALA A 115 4.86 -8.31 -6.86
N HIS A 116 4.65 -9.61 -7.00
CA HIS A 116 5.10 -10.43 -8.11
C HIS A 116 3.96 -11.33 -8.60
N PRO A 117 3.85 -11.60 -9.91
CA PRO A 117 2.83 -12.50 -10.45
C PRO A 117 3.25 -13.98 -10.28
N GLU A 118 3.50 -14.40 -9.04
CA GLU A 118 3.90 -15.75 -8.65
C GLU A 118 3.50 -16.04 -7.20
N SER A 119 3.80 -17.25 -6.69
CA SER A 119 3.48 -17.63 -5.31
C SER A 119 4.24 -16.77 -4.29
N ASP A 120 3.62 -16.52 -3.13
CA ASP A 120 4.27 -15.71 -2.09
C ASP A 120 5.59 -16.31 -1.58
N GLU A 121 5.73 -17.65 -1.61
CA GLU A 121 6.96 -18.36 -1.24
C GLU A 121 8.17 -18.03 -2.13
N LYS A 122 7.92 -17.76 -3.41
CA LYS A 122 8.95 -17.32 -4.36
C LYS A 122 9.16 -15.82 -4.22
N ALA A 123 8.05 -15.06 -4.25
CA ALA A 123 8.06 -13.61 -4.22
C ALA A 123 8.72 -13.02 -2.96
N ASP A 124 8.52 -13.66 -1.79
CA ASP A 124 9.07 -13.22 -0.49
C ASP A 124 10.60 -13.04 -0.52
N LYS A 125 11.31 -13.69 -1.47
CA LYS A 125 12.77 -13.57 -1.64
C LYS A 125 13.22 -12.29 -2.33
N HIS A 126 12.33 -11.59 -3.04
CA HIS A 126 12.70 -10.44 -3.89
C HIS A 126 11.59 -9.38 -4.00
N ARG A 127 10.88 -9.09 -2.90
CA ARG A 127 9.84 -8.03 -2.86
C ARG A 127 10.38 -6.60 -2.86
N LEU A 128 11.68 -6.38 -2.88
CA LEU A 128 12.24 -5.02 -2.93
C LEU A 128 12.49 -4.62 -4.37
N ILE A 129 11.65 -3.74 -4.90
CA ILE A 129 11.68 -3.34 -6.31
C ILE A 129 11.99 -1.85 -6.43
N THR A 130 12.98 -1.50 -7.23
CA THR A 130 13.19 -0.12 -7.70
C THR A 130 12.62 0.05 -9.11
N TYR A 131 12.02 1.21 -9.39
CA TYR A 131 11.52 1.57 -10.73
C TYR A 131 12.42 2.60 -11.43
N LEU A 132 12.81 2.29 -12.67
CA LEU A 132 13.47 3.16 -13.66
C LEU A 132 12.47 4.06 -14.43
N SER A 133 11.27 4.22 -13.86
CA SER A 133 10.11 4.90 -14.43
C SER A 133 10.38 6.32 -14.96
N ASN A 134 9.62 6.71 -15.97
CA ASN A 134 9.65 8.06 -16.55
C ASN A 134 9.10 9.12 -15.56
N PRO A 135 9.31 10.43 -15.81
CA PRO A 135 8.87 11.49 -14.90
C PRO A 135 7.35 11.51 -14.61
N ILE A 136 6.52 11.09 -15.57
CA ILE A 136 5.06 11.06 -15.41
C ILE A 136 4.66 9.98 -14.41
N GLU A 137 5.15 8.77 -14.61
CA GLU A 137 4.92 7.65 -13.69
C GLU A 137 5.46 7.95 -12.29
N ARG A 138 6.65 8.56 -12.19
CA ARG A 138 7.21 8.99 -10.90
C ARG A 138 6.30 9.98 -10.19
N ARG A 139 5.70 10.93 -10.91
CA ARG A 139 4.79 11.92 -10.29
C ARG A 139 3.49 11.28 -9.78
N ILE A 140 2.99 10.26 -10.48
CA ILE A 140 1.72 9.59 -10.17
C ILE A 140 1.90 8.57 -9.04
N PHE A 141 2.86 7.65 -9.19
CA PHE A 141 3.00 6.49 -8.30
C PHE A 141 3.98 6.71 -7.17
N ALA A 142 5.04 7.47 -7.40
CA ALA A 142 6.18 7.53 -6.50
C ALA A 142 6.75 8.94 -6.34
N PRO A 143 5.91 9.90 -5.88
CA PRO A 143 6.39 11.24 -5.58
C PRO A 143 7.52 11.16 -4.55
N MET A 144 8.38 12.18 -4.53
CA MET A 144 9.50 12.23 -3.59
C MET A 144 10.46 11.04 -3.78
N ASN A 145 10.79 10.67 -5.02
CA ASN A 145 11.79 9.62 -5.31
C ASN A 145 11.51 8.25 -4.67
N MET A 146 10.27 7.96 -4.26
CA MET A 146 9.93 6.68 -3.65
C MET A 146 10.07 5.50 -4.62
N ASN A 147 10.29 5.78 -5.91
CA ASN A 147 10.58 4.78 -6.93
C ASN A 147 11.90 4.04 -6.66
N PHE A 148 12.79 4.59 -5.84
CA PHE A 148 13.98 3.93 -5.32
C PHE A 148 13.67 3.18 -4.03
N HIS A 149 12.62 2.36 -4.07
CA HIS A 149 12.00 1.77 -2.89
C HIS A 149 12.91 0.76 -2.17
N ALA A 150 13.69 -0.02 -2.93
CA ALA A 150 14.69 -0.93 -2.36
C ALA A 150 15.71 -0.16 -1.51
N ALA A 151 16.25 0.95 -2.02
CA ALA A 151 17.19 1.79 -1.28
C ALA A 151 16.55 2.41 -0.02
N HIS A 152 15.28 2.82 -0.10
CA HIS A 152 14.54 3.31 1.06
C HIS A 152 14.41 2.25 2.15
N HIS A 153 14.06 1.01 1.79
CA HIS A 153 13.92 -0.08 2.75
C HIS A 153 15.25 -0.47 3.41
N LEU A 154 16.33 -0.56 2.62
CA LEU A 154 17.65 -0.92 3.13
C LEU A 154 18.22 0.18 4.04
N TRP A 155 17.95 1.45 3.72
CA TRP A 155 18.45 2.60 4.48
C TRP A 155 17.38 3.68 4.67
N THR A 156 16.42 3.41 5.54
CA THR A 156 15.27 4.31 5.84
C THR A 156 15.68 5.68 6.37
N SER A 157 16.92 5.85 6.83
CA SER A 157 17.48 7.14 7.27
C SER A 157 17.93 8.03 6.12
N ILE A 158 18.10 7.51 4.91
CA ILE A 158 18.49 8.30 3.74
C ILE A 158 17.28 9.15 3.31
N PRO A 159 17.43 10.49 3.26
CA PRO A 159 16.34 11.35 2.83
C PRO A 159 16.06 11.16 1.35
N TYR A 160 14.80 11.37 0.97
CA TYR A 160 14.28 11.04 -0.36
C TYR A 160 15.07 11.68 -1.53
N TYR A 161 15.60 12.89 -1.34
CA TYR A 161 16.39 13.58 -2.37
C TYR A 161 17.76 12.94 -2.63
N ASN A 162 18.24 12.07 -1.74
CA ASN A 162 19.48 11.32 -1.88
C ASN A 162 19.27 9.86 -2.31
N LEU A 163 18.02 9.36 -2.40
CA LEU A 163 17.76 7.96 -2.77
C LEU A 163 18.28 7.59 -4.16
N LYS A 164 18.30 8.53 -5.12
CA LYS A 164 18.91 8.29 -6.44
C LYS A 164 20.41 7.97 -6.32
N LYS A 165 21.13 8.71 -5.48
CA LYS A 165 22.57 8.47 -5.24
C LYS A 165 22.78 7.13 -4.53
N ALA A 166 21.91 6.80 -3.57
CA ALA A 166 21.96 5.50 -2.90
C ALA A 166 21.75 4.34 -3.89
N ASP A 167 20.78 4.44 -4.81
CA ASP A 167 20.57 3.44 -5.88
C ASP A 167 21.76 3.35 -6.84
N GLU A 168 22.41 4.47 -7.18
CA GLU A 168 23.62 4.50 -8.00
C GLU A 168 24.78 3.72 -7.35
N GLU A 169 25.01 3.91 -6.04
CA GLU A 169 26.03 3.15 -5.31
C GLU A 169 25.66 1.68 -5.14
N MET A 170 24.37 1.39 -4.88
CA MET A 170 23.84 0.04 -4.77
C MET A 170 24.09 -0.76 -6.07
N ARG A 171 23.85 -0.17 -7.24
CA ARG A 171 24.10 -0.82 -8.54
C ARG A 171 25.56 -1.15 -8.81
N ARG A 172 26.49 -0.43 -8.18
CA ARG A 172 27.94 -0.71 -8.33
C ARG A 172 28.41 -1.82 -7.40
N ASN A 173 27.63 -2.15 -6.37
CA ASN A 173 27.98 -3.17 -5.39
C ASN A 173 27.50 -4.57 -5.87
N PRO A 174 28.42 -5.56 -5.99
CA PRO A 174 28.06 -6.94 -6.33
C PRO A 174 26.99 -7.58 -5.44
N ASP A 175 26.92 -7.19 -4.16
CA ASP A 175 25.94 -7.72 -3.20
C ASP A 175 24.48 -7.37 -3.57
N SER A 176 24.28 -6.39 -4.45
CA SER A 176 22.97 -5.94 -4.92
C SER A 176 22.40 -6.79 -6.06
N ALA A 177 23.09 -7.86 -6.48
CA ALA A 177 22.69 -8.69 -7.62
C ALA A 177 21.29 -9.34 -7.47
N GLY A 178 20.79 -9.51 -6.24
CA GLY A 178 19.47 -10.05 -5.95
C GLY A 178 18.33 -9.01 -5.94
N LEU A 179 18.63 -7.72 -6.12
CA LEU A 179 17.62 -6.67 -6.15
C LEU A 179 16.98 -6.53 -7.54
N GLU A 180 15.72 -6.10 -7.57
CA GLU A 180 14.97 -5.99 -8.81
C GLU A 180 14.80 -4.54 -9.26
N TRP A 181 15.08 -4.29 -10.54
CA TRP A 181 14.80 -3.02 -11.21
C TRP A 181 13.77 -3.20 -12.33
N ARG A 182 12.63 -2.51 -12.22
CA ARG A 182 11.56 -2.53 -13.22
C ARG A 182 11.55 -1.26 -14.04
N GLY A 183 11.18 -1.38 -15.32
CA GLY A 183 11.15 -0.24 -16.24
C GLY A 183 9.99 0.73 -16.02
N SER A 184 8.78 0.21 -15.77
CA SER A 184 7.54 1.01 -15.77
C SER A 184 6.50 0.45 -14.81
N TYR A 185 5.87 1.34 -14.04
CA TYR A 185 4.74 1.03 -13.15
C TYR A 185 3.52 0.56 -13.94
N PHE A 186 3.13 1.32 -14.98
CA PHE A 186 2.03 0.91 -15.85
C PHE A 186 2.33 -0.42 -16.56
N GLY A 187 3.57 -0.58 -17.05
CA GLY A 187 4.02 -1.83 -17.65
C GLY A 187 3.86 -3.02 -16.70
N PHE A 188 4.17 -2.84 -15.41
CA PHE A 188 3.94 -3.89 -14.42
C PHE A 188 2.45 -4.16 -14.16
N LEU A 189 1.60 -3.13 -14.09
CA LEU A 189 0.14 -3.33 -13.93
C LEU A 189 -0.42 -4.21 -15.04
N PHE A 190 -0.03 -3.95 -16.29
CA PHE A 190 -0.43 -4.77 -17.45
C PHE A 190 0.20 -6.16 -17.41
N ARG A 191 1.51 -6.27 -17.13
CA ARG A 191 2.19 -7.56 -17.02
C ARG A 191 1.52 -8.46 -15.98
N TYR A 192 1.19 -7.93 -14.81
CA TYR A 192 0.48 -8.66 -13.77
C TYR A 192 -0.91 -9.08 -14.27
N PHE A 193 -1.68 -8.17 -14.88
CA PHE A 193 -3.00 -8.49 -15.44
C PHE A 193 -2.98 -9.64 -16.45
N PHE A 194 -1.97 -9.67 -17.33
CA PHE A 194 -1.82 -10.70 -18.36
C PHE A 194 -1.24 -12.01 -17.84
N ALA A 195 -0.57 -12.00 -16.68
CA ALA A 195 -0.14 -13.22 -16.00
C ALA A 195 -1.29 -13.95 -15.27
N LEU A 196 -2.45 -13.31 -15.10
CA LEU A 196 -3.61 -13.92 -14.43
C LEU A 196 -4.33 -14.93 -15.34
N PRO A 197 -4.82 -16.06 -14.80
CA PRO A 197 -4.89 -16.38 -13.38
C PRO A 197 -3.58 -16.94 -12.80
N LEU A 198 -3.38 -16.78 -11.49
CA LEU A 198 -2.26 -17.35 -10.73
C LEU A 198 -2.76 -18.49 -9.84
N PRO A 199 -2.74 -19.76 -10.29
CA PRO A 199 -3.33 -20.87 -9.55
C PRO A 199 -2.64 -21.16 -8.22
N GLU A 200 -1.31 -20.99 -8.17
CA GLU A 200 -0.50 -21.19 -6.96
C GLU A 200 -0.94 -20.28 -5.80
N CYS A 201 -1.59 -19.15 -6.09
CA CYS A 201 -2.06 -18.17 -5.13
C CYS A 201 -3.46 -18.43 -4.56
N ARG A 202 -4.22 -19.40 -5.13
CA ARG A 202 -5.58 -19.72 -4.63
C ARG A 202 -5.59 -20.59 -3.38
N HIS A 203 -4.53 -21.35 -3.15
CA HIS A 203 -4.46 -22.34 -2.07
C HIS A 203 -3.70 -21.85 -0.83
N GLN A 204 -3.14 -20.65 -0.87
CA GLN A 204 -2.49 -20.08 0.30
C GLN A 204 -3.59 -19.59 1.27
N PRO A 205 -3.63 -20.12 2.52
CA PRO A 205 -4.57 -19.65 3.51
C PRO A 205 -4.34 -18.15 3.67
N ALA A 206 -5.40 -17.34 3.54
CA ALA A 206 -5.34 -15.90 3.68
C ALA A 206 -4.44 -15.56 4.88
N ALA A 207 -3.29 -14.92 4.60
CA ALA A 207 -2.42 -14.43 5.65
C ALA A 207 -3.31 -13.60 6.58
N LYS A 208 -3.40 -14.04 7.84
CA LYS A 208 -4.40 -13.60 8.81
C LYS A 208 -4.33 -12.07 8.91
N ALA A 209 -5.30 -11.40 8.29
CA ALA A 209 -5.52 -9.96 8.43
C ALA A 209 -5.97 -9.60 9.86
#